data_AF-A0A8J2RTH8-F1
#
_entry.id   AF-A0A8J2RTH8-F1
#
_cell.length_a   1.000
_cell.length_b   1.000
_cell.length_c   1.000
_cell.angle_alpha   90.00
_cell.angle_beta   90.00
_cell.angle_gamma   90.00
#
_symmetry.space_group_name_H-M   'P 1'
#
loop_
_entity.id
_entity.type
_entity.pdbx_description
1 polymer ?
#
loop_
_entity_poly.entity_id
_entity_poly.type
_entity_poly.pdbx_seq_one_letter_code
_entity_poly.pdbx_strand_id
1 'polypeptide(L)'
;MNKHENNSHPNYNHMEHRDPNNNNEYIRVKWSDIINEPDGARSADFSWNLSYKIYTKSQSCCYKSLALIFGPILALWFGLRFGCQSFMHIWCCQPGLSHLRINLGFVRRLTVLILEATVEPWVKACSYYFSNINVRYETLPSSTAHRQQLERVIQIEPSEKIYDDVHGGFNP
;
A
#
# COMPACT_ATOMS: atom_id res chain seq x y z
N MET A 1 -17.06 -64.88 -20.96
CA MET A 1 -17.48 -63.55 -21.45
C MET A 1 -16.99 -62.51 -20.43
N ASN A 2 -15.86 -61.87 -20.74
CA ASN A 2 -15.28 -60.61 -20.25
C ASN A 2 -15.35 -60.23 -18.76
N LYS A 3 -14.19 -60.40 -18.11
CA LYS A 3 -13.80 -59.82 -16.82
C LYS A 3 -13.44 -58.35 -17.03
N HIS A 4 -14.18 -57.42 -16.41
CA HIS A 4 -13.79 -56.02 -16.30
C HIS A 4 -12.60 -55.91 -15.34
N GLU A 5 -11.38 -55.90 -15.87
CA GLU A 5 -10.19 -55.52 -15.11
C GLU A 5 -9.80 -54.10 -15.55
N ASN A 6 -10.32 -53.14 -14.80
CA ASN A 6 -10.03 -51.72 -14.92
C ASN A 6 -8.59 -51.51 -14.44
N ASN A 7 -7.62 -51.69 -15.34
CA ASN A 7 -6.21 -51.41 -15.07
C ASN A 7 -5.97 -49.90 -15.10
N SER A 8 -6.54 -49.20 -14.10
CA SER A 8 -6.10 -47.87 -13.71
C SER A 8 -4.77 -48.01 -12.97
N HIS A 9 -3.71 -48.35 -13.71
CA HIS A 9 -2.36 -48.01 -13.26
C HIS A 9 -2.26 -46.48 -13.40
N PRO A 10 -2.21 -45.69 -12.30
CA PRO A 10 -1.83 -44.30 -12.45
C PRO A 10 -0.45 -44.29 -13.08
N ASN A 11 -0.36 -43.72 -14.28
CA ASN A 11 0.90 -43.55 -14.96
C ASN A 11 1.75 -42.60 -14.11
N TYR A 12 2.62 -43.16 -13.27
CA TYR A 12 3.51 -42.42 -12.36
C TYR A 12 4.58 -41.60 -13.11
N ASN A 13 4.56 -41.59 -14.44
CA ASN A 13 5.31 -40.61 -15.22
C ASN A 13 4.49 -39.31 -15.31
N HIS A 14 4.21 -38.69 -14.16
CA HIS A 14 3.80 -37.29 -14.09
C HIS A 14 5.02 -36.40 -14.38
N MET A 15 5.63 -36.60 -15.55
CA MET A 15 6.28 -35.51 -16.25
C MET A 15 5.15 -34.85 -17.02
N GLU A 16 4.30 -34.12 -16.29
CA GLU A 16 3.39 -33.14 -16.91
C GLU A 16 4.20 -32.40 -17.96
N HIS A 17 3.68 -32.36 -19.19
CA HIS A 17 4.26 -31.53 -20.21
C HIS A 17 4.27 -30.11 -19.63
N ARG A 18 5.46 -29.61 -19.26
CA ARG A 18 5.61 -28.32 -18.54
C ARG A 18 5.06 -27.13 -19.33
N ASP A 19 4.73 -27.36 -20.60
CA ASP A 19 3.99 -26.50 -21.51
C ASP A 19 3.08 -27.37 -22.42
N PRO A 20 1.84 -27.68 -22.01
CA PRO A 20 0.94 -28.57 -22.77
C PRO A 20 0.47 -27.99 -24.10
N ASN A 21 0.56 -26.66 -24.29
CA ASN A 21 0.08 -25.96 -25.48
C ASN A 21 1.22 -25.51 -26.42
N ASN A 22 2.47 -25.84 -26.11
CA ASN A 22 3.66 -25.39 -26.85
C ASN A 22 3.65 -23.88 -27.17
N ASN A 23 3.18 -23.04 -26.25
CA ASN A 23 3.10 -21.60 -26.48
C ASN A 23 4.46 -20.90 -26.29
N ASN A 24 5.40 -21.58 -25.63
CA ASN A 24 6.66 -21.04 -25.17
C ASN A 24 7.85 -21.63 -25.95
N GLU A 25 7.68 -21.91 -27.23
CA GLU A 25 8.76 -22.48 -28.05
C GLU A 25 10.00 -21.58 -28.10
N TYR A 26 9.81 -20.26 -28.02
CA TYR A 26 10.88 -19.26 -28.05
C TYR A 26 11.77 -19.20 -26.80
N ILE A 27 11.34 -19.75 -25.66
CA ILE A 27 12.18 -19.81 -24.43
C ILE A 27 12.93 -21.13 -24.28
N ARG A 28 12.81 -22.05 -25.24
CA ARG A 28 13.50 -23.35 -25.21
C ARG A 28 14.97 -23.15 -25.59
N VAL A 29 15.82 -22.99 -24.59
CA VAL A 29 17.27 -22.91 -24.78
C VAL A 29 17.81 -24.25 -25.27
N LYS A 30 18.25 -24.33 -26.53
CA LYS A 30 18.93 -25.53 -27.06
C LYS A 30 20.41 -25.47 -26.70
N TRP A 31 21.03 -26.63 -26.54
CA TRP A 31 22.48 -26.71 -26.26
C TRP A 31 23.33 -26.06 -27.37
N SER A 32 22.90 -26.15 -28.63
CA SER A 32 23.50 -25.44 -29.76
C SER A 32 23.53 -23.92 -29.57
N ASP A 33 22.48 -23.36 -28.96
CA ASP A 33 22.32 -21.91 -28.75
C ASP A 33 23.19 -21.42 -27.59
N ILE A 34 23.55 -22.31 -26.66
CA ILE A 34 24.46 -22.02 -25.54
C ILE A 34 25.91 -21.96 -26.02
N ILE A 35 26.28 -22.86 -26.94
CA ILE A 35 27.64 -22.95 -27.48
C ILE A 35 27.86 -21.97 -28.64
N ASN A 36 26.79 -21.61 -29.36
CA ASN A 36 26.75 -20.58 -30.39
C ASN A 36 27.77 -20.79 -31.54
N GLU A 37 28.16 -22.04 -31.79
CA GLU A 37 29.18 -22.39 -32.78
C GLU A 37 28.55 -22.63 -34.16
N PRO A 38 29.08 -22.01 -35.24
CA PRO A 38 28.52 -22.15 -36.59
C PRO A 38 28.81 -23.53 -37.19
N ASP A 39 27.79 -24.14 -37.82
CA ASP A 39 27.83 -25.51 -38.38
C ASP A 39 28.97 -25.77 -39.39
N GLY A 40 29.58 -24.73 -39.97
CA GLY A 40 30.66 -24.83 -40.95
C GLY A 40 32.08 -25.01 -40.39
N ALA A 41 32.31 -24.87 -39.07
CA ALA A 41 33.64 -24.90 -38.45
C ALA A 41 33.91 -26.16 -37.58
N ARG A 42 33.04 -27.16 -37.61
CA ARG A 42 33.19 -28.39 -36.80
C ARG A 42 34.24 -29.34 -37.40
N SER A 43 35.44 -29.35 -36.82
CA SER A 43 36.49 -30.30 -37.20
C SER A 43 36.33 -31.73 -36.63
N ALA A 44 35.33 -32.00 -35.78
CA ALA A 44 35.08 -33.36 -35.27
C ALA A 44 33.62 -33.60 -34.84
N ASP A 45 32.86 -34.36 -35.64
CA ASP A 45 31.47 -34.73 -35.33
C ASP A 45 31.30 -35.56 -34.05
N PHE A 46 32.33 -36.32 -33.69
CA PHE A 46 32.31 -37.14 -32.49
C PHE A 46 32.36 -36.30 -31.21
N SER A 47 33.22 -35.28 -31.16
CA SER A 47 33.40 -34.42 -29.98
C SER A 47 32.12 -33.64 -29.66
N TRP A 48 31.44 -33.15 -30.68
CA TRP A 48 30.17 -32.43 -30.55
C TRP A 48 29.05 -33.32 -30.02
N ASN A 49 28.87 -34.50 -30.61
CA ASN A 49 27.84 -35.45 -30.20
C ASN A 49 28.08 -35.99 -28.78
N LEU A 50 29.34 -36.19 -28.40
CA LEU A 50 29.71 -36.62 -27.06
C LEU A 50 29.43 -35.52 -26.03
N SER A 51 29.85 -34.29 -26.32
CA SER A 51 29.62 -33.12 -25.47
C SER A 51 28.13 -32.85 -25.27
N TYR A 52 27.33 -32.92 -26.35
CA TYR A 52 25.87 -32.80 -26.30
C TYR A 52 25.22 -33.84 -25.37
N LYS A 53 25.63 -35.12 -25.51
CA LYS A 53 25.09 -36.22 -24.71
C LYS A 53 25.45 -36.07 -23.22
N ILE A 54 26.72 -35.79 -22.92
CA ILE A 54 27.19 -35.61 -21.55
C ILE A 54 26.51 -34.40 -20.90
N TYR A 55 26.42 -33.28 -21.61
CA TYR A 55 25.75 -32.07 -21.13
C TYR A 55 24.28 -32.34 -20.77
N THR A 56 23.52 -32.91 -21.71
CA THR A 56 22.07 -33.15 -21.53
C THR A 56 21.81 -34.09 -20.34
N LYS A 57 22.65 -35.12 -20.17
CA LYS A 57 22.54 -36.06 -19.04
C LYS A 57 22.97 -35.42 -17.73
N SER A 58 24.06 -34.66 -17.72
CA SER A 58 24.57 -33.97 -16.54
C SER A 58 23.57 -32.94 -16.02
N GLN A 59 23.02 -32.09 -16.90
CA GLN A 59 22.02 -31.08 -16.53
C GLN A 59 20.76 -31.74 -15.92
N SER A 60 20.27 -32.82 -16.53
CA SER A 60 19.09 -33.53 -16.04
C SER A 60 19.34 -34.23 -14.71
N CYS A 61 20.50 -34.85 -14.54
CA CYS A 61 20.90 -35.53 -13.32
C CYS A 61 21.07 -34.54 -12.17
N CYS A 62 21.85 -33.48 -12.39
CA CYS A 62 22.12 -32.43 -11.42
C CYS A 62 20.83 -31.72 -10.98
N TYR A 63 19.98 -31.34 -11.93
CA TYR A 63 18.69 -30.72 -11.59
C TYR A 63 17.83 -31.63 -10.72
N LYS A 64 17.71 -32.92 -11.09
CA LYS A 64 16.90 -33.89 -10.34
C LYS A 64 17.49 -34.20 -8.97
N SER A 65 18.81 -34.37 -8.86
CA SER A 65 19.47 -34.65 -7.59
C SER A 65 19.38 -33.47 -6.64
N LEU A 66 19.62 -32.24 -7.13
CA LEU A 66 19.46 -31.03 -6.33
C LEU A 66 18.01 -30.86 -5.88
N ALA A 67 17.04 -31.01 -6.78
CA ALA A 67 15.62 -30.90 -6.42
C ALA A 67 15.20 -31.96 -5.39
N LEU A 68 15.68 -33.21 -5.53
CA LEU A 68 15.35 -34.32 -4.64
C LEU A 68 15.99 -34.16 -3.26
N ILE A 69 17.20 -33.59 -3.18
CA ILE A 69 17.91 -33.40 -1.91
C ILE A 69 17.46 -32.10 -1.24
N PHE A 70 17.54 -30.97 -1.94
CA PHE A 70 17.23 -29.66 -1.38
C PHE A 70 15.73 -29.44 -1.19
N GLY A 71 14.86 -30.05 -2.00
CA GLY A 71 13.41 -29.94 -1.84
C GLY A 71 12.93 -30.31 -0.42
N PRO A 72 13.11 -31.56 0.03
CA PRO A 72 12.67 -31.98 1.36
C PRO A 72 13.47 -31.30 2.48
N ILE A 73 14.77 -31.06 2.32
CA ILE A 73 15.59 -30.38 3.34
C ILE A 73 15.08 -28.95 3.58
N LEU A 74 14.85 -28.19 2.51
CA LEU A 74 14.31 -26.83 2.60
C LEU A 74 12.88 -26.84 3.12
N ALA A 75 12.03 -27.78 2.69
CA ALA A 75 10.68 -27.91 3.20
C ALA A 75 10.64 -28.12 4.72
N LEU A 76 11.49 -29.02 5.24
CA LEU A 76 11.63 -29.25 6.69
C LEU A 76 12.17 -28.00 7.41
N TRP A 77 13.19 -27.35 6.84
CA TRP A 77 13.77 -26.13 7.42
C TRP A 77 12.75 -25.00 7.53
N PHE A 78 11.99 -24.75 6.46
CA PHE A 78 10.94 -23.74 6.45
C PHE A 78 9.78 -24.12 7.37
N GLY A 79 9.38 -25.39 7.43
CA GLY A 79 8.35 -25.87 8.34
C GLY A 79 8.71 -25.65 9.81
N LEU A 80 9.94 -26.01 10.21
CA LEU A 80 10.43 -25.80 11.57
C LEU A 80 10.50 -24.30 11.91
N ARG A 81 11.09 -23.49 11.02
CA ARG A 81 11.16 -22.02 11.21
C ARG A 81 9.79 -21.39 11.33
N PHE A 82 8.83 -21.81 10.50
CA PHE A 82 7.46 -21.32 10.55
C PHE A 82 6.78 -21.67 11.88
N GLY A 83 6.99 -22.89 12.38
CA GLY A 83 6.51 -23.29 13.71
C GLY A 83 7.08 -22.41 14.82
N CYS A 84 8.41 -22.29 14.90
CA CYS A 84 9.07 -21.44 15.90
C CYS A 84 8.62 -19.97 15.81
N GLN A 85 8.52 -19.42 14.59
CA GLN A 85 8.07 -18.05 14.36
C GLN A 85 6.63 -17.85 14.83
N SER A 86 5.75 -18.82 14.60
CA SER A 86 4.35 -18.75 15.03
C SER A 86 4.24 -18.71 16.55
N PHE A 87 5.00 -19.56 17.26
CA PHE A 87 5.07 -19.51 18.71
C PHE A 87 5.61 -18.16 19.20
N MET A 88 6.75 -17.70 18.69
CA MET A 88 7.29 -16.39 19.09
C MET A 88 6.32 -15.24 18.79
N HIS A 89 5.59 -15.29 17.68
CA HIS A 89 4.64 -14.24 17.35
C HIS A 89 3.47 -14.19 18.35
N ILE A 90 2.87 -15.34 18.68
CA ILE A 90 1.75 -15.39 19.63
C ILE A 90 2.22 -15.01 21.04
N TRP A 91 3.35 -15.57 21.48
CA TRP A 91 3.82 -15.42 22.84
C TRP A 91 4.62 -14.13 23.08
N CYS A 92 5.32 -13.59 22.09
CA CYS A 92 6.14 -12.37 22.25
C CYS A 92 5.57 -11.15 21.52
N CYS A 93 4.91 -11.31 20.37
CA CYS A 93 4.36 -10.14 19.65
C CYS A 93 3.10 -9.61 20.36
N GLN A 94 2.29 -10.47 20.97
CA GLN A 94 1.12 -10.04 21.74
C GLN A 94 1.48 -9.25 23.02
N PRO A 95 2.41 -9.70 23.89
CA PRO A 95 2.88 -8.85 24.98
C PRO A 95 3.75 -7.69 24.48
N GLY A 96 4.48 -7.85 23.38
CA GLY A 96 5.28 -6.79 22.77
C GLY A 96 4.43 -5.62 22.28
N LEU A 97 3.33 -5.88 21.57
CA LEU A 97 2.35 -4.86 21.17
C LEU A 97 1.72 -4.19 22.40
N SER A 98 1.43 -4.96 23.44
CA SER A 98 0.87 -4.43 24.68
C SER A 98 1.86 -3.48 25.37
N HIS A 99 3.13 -3.85 25.48
CA HIS A 99 4.20 -3.00 26.02
C HIS A 99 4.43 -1.77 25.14
N LEU A 100 4.47 -1.95 23.82
CA LEU A 100 4.65 -0.87 22.87
C LEU A 100 3.50 0.13 22.99
N ARG A 101 2.26 -0.33 23.12
CA ARG A 101 1.08 0.53 23.35
C ARG A 101 1.18 1.34 24.64
N ILE A 102 1.68 0.74 25.72
CA ILE A 102 1.93 1.45 26.98
C ILE A 102 3.02 2.52 26.80
N ASN A 103 4.13 2.17 26.16
CA ASN A 103 5.24 3.09 25.90
C ASN A 103 4.83 4.25 24.98
N LEU A 104 4.12 3.99 23.88
CA LEU A 104 3.56 5.05 23.03
C LEU A 104 2.54 5.90 23.78
N GLY A 105 1.73 5.29 24.64
CA GLY A 105 0.80 6.03 25.51
C GLY A 105 1.54 7.00 26.42
N PHE A 106 2.65 6.57 27.01
CA PHE A 106 3.52 7.41 27.83
C PHE A 106 4.19 8.52 27.03
N VAL A 107 4.80 8.20 25.89
CA VAL A 107 5.43 9.19 24.98
C VAL A 107 4.40 10.22 24.52
N ARG A 108 3.20 9.78 24.12
CA ARG A 108 2.12 10.68 23.72
C ARG A 108 1.73 11.63 24.85
N ARG A 109 1.63 11.14 26.10
CA ARG A 109 1.35 12.00 27.26
C ARG A 109 2.47 13.00 27.48
N LEU A 110 3.73 12.58 27.41
CA LEU A 110 4.87 13.49 27.51
C LEU A 110 4.85 14.55 26.39
N THR A 111 4.55 14.16 25.16
CA THR A 111 4.44 15.09 24.04
C THR A 111 3.33 16.12 24.27
N VAL A 112 2.15 15.68 24.74
CA VAL A 112 1.05 16.60 25.07
C VAL A 112 1.46 17.54 26.20
N LEU A 113 2.09 17.05 27.27
CA LEU A 113 2.57 17.89 28.38
C LEU A 113 3.61 18.92 27.92
N ILE A 114 4.52 18.55 27.03
CA ILE A 114 5.51 19.47 26.46
C ILE A 114 4.82 20.51 25.58
N LEU A 115 3.84 20.10 24.76
CA LEU A 115 3.06 21.02 23.92
C LEU A 115 2.22 21.97 24.76
N GLU A 116 1.60 21.50 25.84
CA GLU A 116 0.88 22.35 26.80
C GLU A 116 1.83 23.34 27.48
N ALA A 117 3.00 22.90 27.93
CA ALA A 117 3.97 23.79 28.58
C ALA A 117 4.55 24.84 27.62
N THR A 118 4.75 24.50 26.34
CA THR A 118 5.45 25.34 25.38
C THR A 118 4.51 26.06 24.44
N VAL A 119 3.67 25.34 23.71
CA VAL A 119 2.83 25.88 22.63
C VAL A 119 1.57 26.57 23.19
N GLU A 120 1.02 26.10 24.29
CA GLU A 120 -0.18 26.72 24.90
C GLU A 120 -0.02 28.20 25.27
N PRO A 121 1.09 28.67 25.90
CA PRO A 121 1.26 30.11 26.16
C PRO A 121 1.37 30.93 24.86
N TRP A 122 2.02 30.41 23.81
CA TRP A 122 2.07 31.09 22.51
C TRP A 122 0.69 31.18 21.85
N VAL A 123 -0.05 30.07 21.83
CA VAL A 123 -1.39 30.03 21.24
C VAL A 123 -2.36 30.92 22.02
N LYS A 124 -2.26 30.95 23.36
CA LYS A 124 -3.05 31.87 24.20
C LYS A 124 -2.69 33.33 23.96
N ALA A 125 -1.41 33.66 23.77
CA ALA A 125 -1.00 35.01 23.41
C ALA A 125 -1.55 35.40 22.03
N CYS A 126 -1.41 34.54 21.02
CA CYS A 126 -1.96 34.75 19.69
C CYS A 126 -3.49 34.92 19.72
N SER A 127 -4.21 34.05 20.45
CA SER A 127 -5.67 34.11 20.53
C SER A 127 -6.16 35.36 21.26
N TYR A 128 -5.40 35.87 22.23
CA TYR A 128 -5.72 37.15 22.88
C TYR A 128 -5.69 38.32 21.88
N TYR A 129 -4.72 38.36 20.97
CA TYR A 129 -4.68 39.37 19.92
C TYR A 129 -5.86 39.26 18.94
N PHE A 130 -6.28 38.04 18.59
CA PHE A 130 -7.44 37.83 17.71
C PHE A 130 -8.80 38.05 18.40
N SER A 131 -8.89 37.81 19.72
CA SER A 131 -10.11 37.99 20.51
C SER A 131 -10.53 39.46 20.64
N ASN A 132 -9.59 40.39 20.52
CA ASN A 132 -9.89 41.83 20.58
C ASN A 132 -10.67 42.32 19.34
N ILE A 133 -10.85 41.47 18.33
CA ILE A 133 -11.69 41.73 17.16
C ILE A 133 -13.10 41.20 17.46
N ASN A 134 -13.86 41.98 18.22
CA ASN A 134 -15.26 41.68 18.50
C ASN A 134 -16.13 42.20 17.34
N VAL A 135 -16.36 41.36 16.32
CA VAL A 135 -17.33 41.67 15.26
C VAL A 135 -18.73 41.49 15.86
N ARG A 136 -19.31 42.58 16.35
CA ARG A 136 -20.72 42.66 16.73
C ARG A 136 -21.54 42.54 15.45
N TYR A 137 -21.94 41.33 15.09
CA TYR A 137 -23.03 41.14 14.16
C TYR A 137 -24.31 41.54 14.91
N GLU A 138 -24.83 42.73 14.64
CA GLU A 138 -26.24 42.97 14.91
C GLU A 138 -27.00 42.06 13.96
N THR A 139 -27.41 40.89 14.46
CA THR A 139 -28.48 40.13 13.82
C THR A 139 -29.68 41.06 13.82
N LEU A 140 -29.97 41.66 12.65
CA LEU A 140 -31.20 42.38 12.41
C LEU A 140 -32.34 41.55 13.00
N PRO A 141 -33.17 42.13 13.89
CA PRO A 141 -34.16 41.36 14.63
C PRO A 141 -35.00 40.58 13.63
N SER A 142 -34.97 39.25 13.75
CA SER A 142 -35.88 38.33 13.05
C SER A 142 -37.32 38.44 13.57
N SER A 143 -37.66 39.54 14.27
CA SER A 143 -39.04 39.92 14.57
C SER A 143 -39.60 40.64 13.34
N THR A 144 -40.39 39.91 12.57
CA THR A 144 -41.07 40.33 11.33
C THR A 144 -41.82 41.67 11.47
N ALA A 145 -42.25 42.01 12.69
CA ALA A 145 -42.94 43.27 13.01
C ALA A 145 -42.04 44.51 12.87
N HIS A 146 -40.77 44.43 13.29
CA HIS A 146 -39.85 45.57 13.22
C HIS A 146 -39.30 45.80 11.81
N ARG A 147 -39.10 44.71 11.02
CA ARG A 147 -38.80 44.83 9.58
C ARG A 147 -39.92 45.53 8.83
N GLN A 148 -41.18 45.17 9.08
CA GLN A 148 -42.34 45.84 8.47
C GLN A 148 -42.47 47.31 8.89
N GLN A 149 -42.06 47.69 10.10
CA GLN A 149 -42.00 49.09 10.51
C GLN A 149 -40.88 49.85 9.78
N LEU A 150 -39.69 49.28 9.64
CA LEU A 150 -38.57 49.94 8.94
C LEU A 150 -38.84 50.07 7.44
N GLU A 151 -39.39 49.02 6.80
CA GLU A 151 -39.83 49.10 5.40
C GLU A 151 -40.97 50.12 5.22
N ARG A 152 -41.89 50.25 6.20
CA ARG A 152 -42.89 51.32 6.16
C ARG A 152 -42.29 52.72 6.32
N VAL A 153 -41.33 52.93 7.23
CA VAL A 153 -40.69 54.24 7.41
C VAL A 153 -39.91 54.64 6.15
N ILE A 154 -39.22 53.71 5.51
CA ILE A 154 -38.48 53.93 4.25
C ILE A 154 -39.43 54.26 3.08
N GLN A 155 -40.67 53.77 3.10
CA GLN A 155 -41.67 54.08 2.08
C GLN A 155 -42.41 55.42 2.33
N ILE A 156 -42.36 55.98 3.54
CA ILE A 156 -43.11 57.20 3.90
C ILE A 156 -42.25 58.46 3.79
N GLU A 157 -40.92 58.38 3.92
CA GLU A 157 -40.02 59.50 3.64
C GLU A 157 -39.63 59.47 2.16
N PRO A 158 -40.17 60.36 1.29
CA PRO A 158 -39.64 60.50 -0.05
C PRO A 158 -38.18 60.91 0.05
N SER A 159 -37.34 60.23 -0.73
CA SER A 159 -35.89 60.37 -0.89
C SER A 159 -35.45 61.77 -1.37
N GLU A 160 -35.87 62.82 -0.68
CA GLU A 160 -35.54 64.21 -0.99
C GLU A 160 -34.86 64.88 0.22
N LYS A 161 -35.24 64.55 1.46
CA LYS A 161 -34.67 65.21 2.65
C LYS A 161 -33.25 64.80 3.03
N ILE A 162 -32.84 63.57 2.69
CA ILE A 162 -31.51 63.07 3.07
C ILE A 162 -30.39 63.74 2.27
N TYR A 163 -30.66 64.29 1.07
CA TYR A 163 -29.65 65.01 0.28
C TYR A 163 -29.43 66.45 0.76
N ASP A 164 -30.46 67.10 1.29
CA ASP A 164 -30.38 68.50 1.77
C ASP A 164 -29.69 68.61 3.13
N ASP A 165 -29.84 67.63 4.02
CA ASP A 165 -29.18 67.64 5.35
C ASP A 165 -27.66 67.38 5.28
N VAL A 166 -27.17 66.70 4.23
CA VAL A 166 -25.73 66.43 4.07
C VAL A 166 -24.98 67.62 3.46
N HIS A 167 -25.66 68.51 2.72
CA HIS A 167 -25.03 69.66 2.05
C HIS A 167 -25.37 71.04 2.63
N GLY A 168 -26.37 71.17 3.51
CA GLY A 168 -26.80 72.47 4.08
C GLY A 168 -26.02 72.99 5.30
N GLY A 169 -25.02 72.25 5.79
CA GLY A 169 -24.34 72.54 7.06
C GLY A 169 -22.86 72.94 6.96
N PHE A 170 -22.46 73.74 5.97
CA PHE A 170 -21.11 74.33 5.93
C PHE A 170 -21.15 75.84 5.64
N ASN A 171 -20.94 76.61 6.73
CA ASN A 171 -20.21 77.89 6.82
C ASN A 171 -20.97 79.18 6.41
N PRO A 172 -20.64 80.37 6.99
CA PRO A 172 -19.81 80.70 8.16
C PRO A 172 -20.57 81.20 9.40
#